data_AF-A0A2E0X0B7-F1
#
_entry.id   AF-A0A2E0X0B7-F1
#
_cell.length_a   1.000
_cell.length_b   1.000
_cell.length_c   1.000
_cell.angle_alpha   90.00
_cell.angle_beta   90.00
_cell.angle_gamma   90.00
#
_symmetry.space_group_name_H-M   'P 1'
#
loop_
_entity.id
_entity.type
_entity.pdbx_description
1 polymer ?
#
loop_
_entity_poly.entity_id
_entity_poly.type
_entity_poly.pdbx_seq_one_letter_code
_entity_poly.pdbx_strand_id
1 'polypeptide(L)'
;MWMPLAAALLSIGVTGPPVDPTIEFSQIDLSGHKNPWLAGPLQPMSFRGMVTLLLTALPRETLAEIGRKFARAAQPGSDDGMMPQLSVTLELLADELPGLDALADEPLVAVNPAASQTQIVNALKQELADWKRERQLPDRRDRSDRYHEYLRAWDLREGWRAGTYHRPEEKTLKETAKELALPLQTVHNHYASAFQLVIGHPYSPELWIRTLGCYKLSGLVSDELAAVSRRRPIQSKTTRDVPESVVSPSGADGARGRSAGLVGLAASNSKQDVVELLLDVKTLVDEGKSDDEIIAALELSPSAVEFISAVRAHAL
;
A
#
# COMPACT_ATOMS: atom_id res chain seq x y z
N MET A 1 -8.01 -30.25 25.43
CA MET A 1 -8.11 -30.33 23.96
C MET A 1 -9.20 -29.44 23.34
N TRP A 2 -9.96 -28.66 24.13
CA TRP A 2 -11.02 -27.77 23.62
C TRP A 2 -10.56 -26.32 23.35
N MET A 3 -9.48 -25.87 23.98
CA MET A 3 -8.91 -24.53 23.79
C MET A 3 -8.44 -24.21 22.36
N PRO A 4 -7.81 -25.12 21.59
CA PRO A 4 -7.36 -24.81 20.23
C PRO A 4 -8.52 -24.54 19.27
N LEU A 5 -9.62 -25.28 19.41
CA LEU A 5 -10.80 -25.14 18.57
C LEU A 5 -11.55 -23.84 18.88
N ALA A 6 -11.70 -23.50 20.17
CA ALA A 6 -12.34 -22.25 20.58
C ALA A 6 -11.53 -21.02 20.12
N ALA A 7 -10.19 -21.07 20.21
CA ALA A 7 -9.32 -20.02 19.70
C ALA A 7 -9.43 -19.89 18.17
N ALA A 8 -9.45 -21.00 17.44
CA ALA A 8 -9.65 -21.01 16.00
C ALA A 8 -11.01 -20.40 15.60
N LEU A 9 -12.11 -20.80 16.26
CA LEU A 9 -13.45 -20.28 16.02
C LEU A 9 -13.58 -18.79 16.35
N LEU A 10 -12.94 -18.31 17.42
CA LEU A 10 -12.89 -16.89 17.76
C LEU A 10 -12.06 -16.08 16.76
N SER A 11 -10.98 -16.67 16.21
CA SER A 11 -10.14 -16.03 15.20
C SER A 11 -10.85 -15.87 13.85
N ILE A 12 -11.80 -16.75 13.54
CA ILE A 12 -12.75 -16.60 12.41
C ILE A 12 -14.07 -15.97 12.87
N GLY A 13 -14.03 -15.17 13.94
CA GLY A 13 -15.12 -14.34 14.48
C GLY A 13 -16.48 -15.00 14.67
N VAL A 14 -16.50 -16.31 14.90
CA VAL A 14 -17.66 -16.98 15.49
C VAL A 14 -17.81 -16.46 16.91
N THR A 15 -18.82 -15.62 17.12
CA THR A 15 -19.06 -14.94 18.39
C THR A 15 -20.50 -15.18 18.84
N GLY A 16 -20.67 -15.60 20.09
CA GLY A 16 -21.98 -15.88 20.69
C GLY A 16 -21.98 -17.20 21.47
N PRO A 17 -22.99 -17.44 22.33
CA PRO A 17 -23.21 -18.76 22.90
C PRO A 17 -23.43 -19.76 21.75
N PRO A 18 -22.95 -21.01 21.88
CA PRO A 18 -23.27 -22.04 20.90
C PRO A 18 -24.78 -22.16 20.76
N VAL A 19 -25.27 -22.30 19.52
CA VAL A 19 -26.68 -22.59 19.28
C VAL A 19 -27.00 -23.90 19.98
N ASP A 20 -28.07 -23.91 20.78
CA ASP A 20 -28.52 -25.12 21.47
C ASP A 20 -28.75 -26.21 20.41
N PRO A 21 -28.11 -27.39 20.52
CA PRO A 21 -28.25 -28.46 19.54
C PRO A 21 -29.68 -28.98 19.39
N THR A 22 -30.60 -28.64 20.30
CA THR A 22 -32.02 -28.97 20.18
C THR A 22 -32.82 -27.99 19.30
N ILE A 23 -32.24 -26.85 18.91
CA ILE A 23 -32.89 -25.88 18.02
C ILE A 23 -32.78 -26.37 16.57
N GLU A 24 -33.93 -26.47 15.88
CA GLU A 24 -33.94 -26.82 14.46
C GLU A 24 -33.33 -25.69 13.61
N PHE A 25 -32.62 -26.05 12.53
CA PHE A 25 -31.95 -25.07 11.66
C PHE A 25 -32.91 -23.99 11.11
N SER A 26 -34.16 -24.35 10.85
CA SER A 26 -35.24 -23.44 10.38
C SER A 26 -35.65 -22.39 11.41
N GLN A 27 -35.35 -22.62 12.69
CA GLN A 27 -35.68 -21.74 13.81
C GLN A 27 -34.53 -20.77 14.16
N ILE A 28 -33.36 -20.94 13.53
CA ILE A 28 -32.24 -20.03 13.70
C ILE A 28 -32.56 -18.75 12.92
N ASP A 29 -32.97 -17.70 13.65
CA ASP A 29 -33.21 -16.38 13.07
C ASP A 29 -31.89 -15.71 12.64
N LEU A 30 -31.50 -15.98 11.39
CA LEU A 30 -30.38 -15.32 10.72
C LEU A 30 -30.73 -13.90 10.25
N SER A 31 -32.00 -13.51 10.26
CA SER A 31 -32.48 -12.22 9.74
C SER A 31 -32.41 -11.09 10.76
N GLY A 32 -32.52 -11.39 12.06
CA GLY A 32 -32.31 -10.44 13.16
C GLY A 32 -30.84 -10.16 13.48
N HIS A 33 -29.93 -11.04 13.07
CA HIS A 33 -28.50 -10.85 13.26
C HIS A 33 -27.97 -9.95 12.14
N LYS A 34 -27.80 -8.66 12.43
CA LYS A 34 -26.88 -7.75 11.72
C LYS A 34 -25.43 -8.21 11.89
N ASN A 35 -25.15 -9.48 11.64
CA ASN A 35 -23.81 -10.02 11.72
C ASN A 35 -23.21 -9.82 10.32
N PRO A 36 -22.33 -8.81 10.13
CA PRO A 36 -21.67 -8.57 8.85
C PRO A 36 -20.95 -9.83 8.32
N TRP A 37 -20.71 -10.81 9.22
CA TRP A 37 -20.35 -12.21 8.96
C TRP A 37 -21.04 -12.89 7.79
N LEU A 38 -22.27 -12.52 7.45
CA LEU A 38 -23.04 -13.18 6.37
C LEU A 38 -23.09 -12.39 5.05
N ALA A 39 -22.62 -11.14 5.01
CA ALA A 39 -22.94 -10.24 3.89
C ALA A 39 -21.83 -10.11 2.83
N GLY A 40 -20.59 -10.55 3.11
CA GLY A 40 -19.47 -10.37 2.19
C GLY A 40 -18.40 -11.47 2.24
N PRO A 41 -17.67 -11.70 1.14
CA PRO A 41 -16.54 -12.63 1.06
C PRO A 41 -15.30 -12.18 1.84
N LEU A 42 -15.12 -10.86 2.01
CA LEU A 42 -14.15 -10.24 2.91
C LEU A 42 -14.88 -9.33 3.89
N GLN A 43 -14.33 -9.19 5.09
CA GLN A 43 -14.95 -8.41 6.15
C GLN A 43 -13.95 -7.56 6.93
N PRO A 44 -14.39 -6.38 7.40
CA PRO A 44 -13.60 -5.58 8.32
C PRO A 44 -13.36 -6.38 9.61
N MET A 45 -12.14 -6.29 10.14
CA MET A 45 -11.77 -6.97 11.37
C MET A 45 -12.59 -6.40 12.54
N SER A 46 -13.27 -7.27 13.29
CA SER A 46 -13.97 -6.84 14.51
C SER A 46 -12.99 -6.38 15.59
N PHE A 47 -13.42 -5.55 16.55
CA PHE A 47 -12.59 -5.20 17.72
C PHE A 47 -12.11 -6.43 18.49
N ARG A 48 -12.91 -7.50 18.52
CA ARG A 48 -12.49 -8.78 19.10
C ARG A 48 -11.36 -9.42 18.31
N GLY A 49 -11.42 -9.35 16.98
CA GLY A 49 -10.34 -9.79 16.09
C GLY A 49 -9.06 -8.98 16.31
N MET A 50 -9.18 -7.65 16.42
CA MET A 50 -8.06 -6.77 16.73
C MET A 50 -7.44 -7.11 18.09
N VAL A 51 -8.24 -7.24 19.15
CA VAL A 51 -7.75 -7.64 20.48
C VAL A 51 -7.07 -9.01 20.45
N THR A 52 -7.65 -9.97 19.72
CA THR A 52 -7.05 -11.30 19.55
C THR A 52 -5.70 -11.21 18.84
N LEU A 53 -5.62 -10.39 17.79
CA LEU A 53 -4.38 -10.16 17.06
C LEU A 53 -3.31 -9.53 17.95
N LEU A 54 -3.67 -8.50 18.73
CA LEU A 54 -2.78 -7.88 19.71
C LEU A 54 -2.26 -8.94 20.71
N LEU A 55 -3.15 -9.76 21.28
CA LEU A 55 -2.78 -10.83 22.21
C LEU A 55 -1.83 -11.87 21.61
N THR A 56 -1.90 -12.10 20.30
CA THR A 56 -1.04 -13.07 19.61
C THR A 56 0.27 -12.49 19.07
N ALA A 57 0.28 -11.22 18.69
CA ALA A 57 1.38 -10.59 17.98
C ALA A 57 2.33 -9.82 18.92
N LEU A 58 1.81 -9.29 20.02
CA LEU A 58 2.60 -8.43 20.90
C LEU A 58 3.41 -9.22 21.95
N PRO A 59 4.62 -8.74 22.30
CA PRO A 59 5.37 -9.26 23.44
C PRO A 59 4.58 -9.15 24.75
N ARG A 60 4.89 -10.04 25.70
CA ARG A 60 4.19 -10.07 27.00
C ARG A 60 4.33 -8.76 27.79
N GLU A 61 5.49 -8.11 27.74
CA GLU A 61 5.68 -6.82 28.42
C GLU A 61 4.75 -5.75 27.82
N THR A 62 4.68 -5.66 26.49
CA THR A 62 3.82 -4.71 25.77
C THR A 62 2.34 -4.96 26.07
N LEU A 63 1.91 -6.23 26.09
CA LEU A 63 0.53 -6.60 26.44
C LEU A 63 0.15 -6.21 27.88
N ALA A 64 1.06 -6.41 28.83
CA ALA A 64 0.82 -6.04 30.21
C ALA A 64 0.65 -4.51 30.36
N GLU A 65 1.44 -3.72 29.62
CA GLU A 65 1.36 -2.26 29.64
C GLU A 65 0.04 -1.75 29.04
N ILE A 66 -0.34 -2.24 27.87
CA ILE A 66 -1.62 -1.92 27.23
C ILE A 66 -2.79 -2.31 28.15
N GLY A 67 -2.71 -3.48 28.79
CA GLY A 67 -3.72 -3.95 29.74
C GLY A 67 -3.90 -3.00 30.92
N ARG A 68 -2.81 -2.48 31.51
CA ARG A 68 -2.86 -1.47 32.57
C ARG A 68 -3.53 -0.18 32.10
N LYS A 69 -3.17 0.29 30.91
CA LYS A 69 -3.72 1.51 30.31
C LYS A 69 -5.21 1.38 30.02
N PHE A 70 -5.66 0.26 29.47
CA PHE A 70 -7.09 -0.04 29.28
C PHE A 70 -7.85 -0.13 30.60
N ALA A 71 -7.26 -0.74 31.64
CA ALA A 71 -7.90 -0.81 32.95
C ALA A 71 -8.13 0.58 33.55
N ARG A 72 -7.18 1.52 33.37
CA ARG A 72 -7.33 2.91 33.82
C ARG A 72 -8.36 3.68 32.96
N ALA A 73 -8.35 3.50 31.64
CA ALA A 73 -9.33 4.12 30.73
C ALA A 73 -10.77 3.67 31.01
N ALA A 74 -10.95 2.49 31.59
CA ALA A 74 -12.25 1.94 31.97
C ALA A 74 -12.76 2.43 33.33
N GLN A 75 -11.95 3.11 34.12
CA GLN A 75 -12.40 3.67 35.41
C GLN A 75 -13.42 4.79 35.14
N PRO A 76 -14.57 4.81 35.84
CA PRO A 76 -15.53 5.90 35.71
C PRO A 76 -14.84 7.21 36.10
N GLY A 77 -14.97 8.23 35.24
CA GLY A 77 -14.29 9.51 35.42
C GLY A 77 -14.68 10.18 36.73
N SER A 78 -13.69 10.78 37.40
CA SER A 78 -13.94 11.88 38.35
C SER A 78 -14.47 13.08 37.57
N ASP A 79 -15.32 13.90 38.19
CA ASP A 79 -15.99 15.07 37.58
C ASP A 79 -15.04 16.14 36.95
N ASP A 80 -13.72 16.00 37.09
CA ASP A 80 -12.69 16.87 36.51
C ASP A 80 -12.44 16.57 35.01
N GLY A 81 -13.36 17.02 34.16
CA GLY A 81 -13.11 17.60 32.82
C GLY A 81 -12.53 16.74 31.69
N MET A 82 -11.51 15.92 31.92
CA MET A 82 -10.84 15.15 30.86
C MET A 82 -11.32 13.70 30.85
N MET A 83 -11.84 13.26 29.70
CA MET A 83 -12.25 11.87 29.48
C MET A 83 -11.05 10.94 29.72
N PRO A 84 -11.09 10.01 30.70
CA PRO A 84 -9.97 9.10 31.02
C PRO A 84 -9.42 8.34 29.80
N GLN A 85 -10.27 8.11 28.80
CA GLN A 85 -9.90 7.48 27.53
C GLN A 85 -8.96 8.35 26.69
N LEU A 86 -9.13 9.68 26.70
CA LEU A 86 -8.29 10.60 25.94
C LEU A 86 -6.89 10.68 26.54
N SER A 87 -6.76 10.80 27.86
CA SER A 87 -5.46 10.78 28.55
C SER A 87 -4.71 9.48 28.30
N VAL A 88 -5.39 8.33 28.39
CA VAL A 88 -4.78 7.03 28.06
C VAL A 88 -4.37 6.93 26.59
N THR A 89 -5.15 7.53 25.68
CA THR A 89 -4.80 7.56 24.25
C THR A 89 -3.54 8.37 24.01
N LEU A 90 -3.43 9.55 24.64
CA LEU A 90 -2.23 10.40 24.57
C LEU A 90 -0.99 9.67 25.08
N GLU A 91 -1.11 8.97 26.21
CA GLU A 91 0.00 8.18 26.72
C GLU A 91 0.39 7.04 25.79
N LEU A 92 -0.57 6.31 25.22
CA LEU A 92 -0.27 5.25 24.25
C LEU A 92 0.43 5.77 22.99
N LEU A 93 0.16 7.02 22.60
CA LEU A 93 0.83 7.71 21.49
C LEU A 93 2.22 8.26 21.87
N ALA A 94 2.53 8.36 23.16
CA ALA A 94 3.81 8.85 23.66
C ALA A 94 4.76 7.72 24.08
N ASP A 95 4.24 6.54 24.43
CA ASP A 95 5.06 5.42 24.86
C ASP A 95 5.92 4.87 23.71
N GLU A 96 7.22 4.69 23.96
CA GLU A 96 8.11 3.91 23.09
C GLU A 96 7.91 2.41 23.35
N LEU A 97 6.86 1.83 22.78
CA LEU A 97 6.59 0.39 22.84
C LEU A 97 6.87 -0.23 21.47
N PRO A 98 8.06 -0.85 21.24
CA PRO A 98 8.45 -1.36 19.92
C PRO A 98 7.48 -2.37 19.29
N GLY A 99 6.67 -3.05 20.11
CA GLY A 99 5.62 -3.95 19.64
C GLY A 99 4.41 -3.23 19.03
N LEU A 100 4.12 -2.00 19.45
CA LEU A 100 3.04 -1.17 18.90
C LEU A 100 3.47 -0.37 17.66
N ASP A 101 4.77 -0.11 17.52
CA ASP A 101 5.35 0.53 16.33
C ASP A 101 5.51 -0.44 15.15
N ALA A 102 5.30 -1.75 15.40
CA ALA A 102 5.27 -2.76 14.35
C ALA A 102 4.01 -2.58 13.50
N LEU A 103 4.19 -2.06 12.29
CA LEU A 103 3.12 -2.07 11.29
C LEU A 103 2.85 -3.52 10.87
N ALA A 104 1.58 -3.89 10.77
CA ALA A 104 1.23 -5.06 9.98
C ALA A 104 1.62 -4.77 8.53
N ASP A 105 2.62 -5.49 8.02
CA ASP A 105 3.15 -5.31 6.66
C ASP A 105 2.08 -5.55 5.57
N GLU A 106 0.96 -6.16 5.93
CA GLU A 106 -0.04 -6.70 5.01
C GLU A 106 -1.46 -6.28 5.43
N PRO A 107 -2.37 -6.02 4.46
CA PRO A 107 -3.78 -5.78 4.76
C PRO A 107 -4.39 -7.00 5.45
N LEU A 108 -4.83 -6.81 6.69
CA LEU A 108 -5.45 -7.84 7.48
C LEU A 108 -6.94 -7.95 7.12
N VAL A 109 -7.31 -9.03 6.44
CA VAL A 109 -8.70 -9.29 6.03
C VAL A 109 -9.23 -10.56 6.69
N ALA A 110 -10.48 -10.52 7.17
CA ALA A 110 -11.19 -11.73 7.58
C ALA A 110 -11.87 -12.36 6.35
N VAL A 111 -11.66 -13.66 6.15
CA VAL A 111 -12.25 -14.41 5.04
C VAL A 111 -13.48 -15.18 5.51
N ASN A 112 -14.59 -15.04 4.78
CA ASN A 112 -15.78 -15.84 5.04
C ASN A 112 -15.59 -17.27 4.49
N PRO A 113 -15.55 -18.32 5.34
CA PRO A 113 -15.33 -19.69 4.88
C PRO A 113 -16.49 -20.25 4.04
N ALA A 114 -17.68 -19.63 4.11
CA ALA A 114 -18.82 -20.02 3.28
C ALA A 114 -18.79 -19.39 1.88
N ALA A 115 -17.90 -18.42 1.62
CA ALA A 115 -17.75 -17.84 0.29
C ALA A 115 -16.97 -18.76 -0.64
N SER A 116 -17.32 -18.77 -1.93
CA SER A 116 -16.53 -19.50 -2.92
C SER A 116 -15.13 -18.89 -3.07
N GLN A 117 -14.16 -19.71 -3.45
CA GLN A 117 -12.79 -19.24 -3.72
C GLN A 117 -12.77 -18.09 -4.73
N THR A 118 -13.60 -18.13 -5.77
CA THR A 118 -13.74 -17.06 -6.76
C THR A 118 -14.23 -15.74 -6.13
N GLN A 119 -15.22 -15.81 -5.24
CA GLN A 119 -15.72 -14.62 -4.54
C GLN A 119 -14.66 -14.02 -3.60
N ILE A 120 -13.92 -14.87 -2.88
CA ILE A 120 -12.83 -14.44 -1.99
C ILE A 120 -11.73 -13.75 -2.80
N VAL A 121 -11.27 -14.37 -3.90
CA VAL A 121 -10.21 -13.81 -4.76
C VAL A 121 -10.64 -12.48 -5.38
N ASN A 122 -11.88 -12.36 -5.84
CA ASN A 122 -12.37 -11.12 -6.44
C ASN A 122 -12.46 -10.00 -5.41
N ALA A 123 -12.95 -10.29 -4.20
CA ALA A 123 -13.01 -9.29 -3.14
C ALA A 123 -11.61 -8.89 -2.66
N LEU A 124 -10.67 -9.83 -2.54
CA LEU A 124 -9.28 -9.51 -2.18
C LEU A 124 -8.61 -8.62 -3.22
N LYS A 125 -8.84 -8.88 -4.51
CA LYS A 125 -8.36 -8.02 -5.59
C LYS A 125 -8.94 -6.61 -5.49
N GLN A 126 -10.23 -6.50 -5.17
CA GLN A 126 -10.90 -5.21 -5.00
C GLN A 126 -10.32 -4.45 -3.81
N GLU A 127 -10.24 -5.09 -2.64
CA GLU A 127 -9.68 -4.50 -1.42
C GLU A 127 -8.23 -4.04 -1.62
N LEU A 128 -7.41 -4.87 -2.26
CA LEU A 128 -6.02 -4.52 -2.58
C LEU A 128 -5.93 -3.36 -3.58
N ALA A 129 -6.84 -3.29 -4.55
CA ALA A 129 -6.90 -2.17 -5.50
C ALA A 129 -7.32 -0.86 -4.82
N ASP A 130 -8.28 -0.93 -3.89
CA ASP A 130 -8.74 0.22 -3.10
C ASP A 130 -7.62 0.68 -2.14
N TRP A 131 -7.00 -0.25 -1.41
CA TRP A 131 -5.84 0.00 -0.53
C TRP A 131 -4.65 0.64 -1.28
N LYS A 132 -4.36 0.18 -2.50
CA LYS A 132 -3.34 0.79 -3.36
C LYS A 132 -3.73 2.20 -3.78
N ARG A 133 -4.99 2.42 -4.15
CA ARG A 133 -5.51 3.72 -4.60
C ARG A 133 -5.40 4.76 -3.48
N GLU A 134 -5.81 4.40 -2.27
CA GLU A 134 -5.71 5.27 -1.09
C GLU A 134 -4.27 5.70 -0.78
N ARG A 135 -3.31 4.79 -0.96
CA ARG A 135 -1.88 5.06 -0.74
C ARG A 135 -1.14 5.59 -1.98
N GLN A 136 -1.85 5.87 -3.07
CA GLN A 136 -1.26 6.30 -4.35
C GLN A 136 -0.17 5.35 -4.86
N LEU A 137 -0.27 4.06 -4.51
CA LEU A 137 0.67 3.05 -4.96
C LEU A 137 0.39 2.75 -6.43
N PRO A 138 1.41 2.81 -7.31
CA PRO A 138 1.20 2.56 -8.72
C PRO A 138 0.70 1.13 -8.92
N ASP A 139 -0.43 0.97 -9.60
CA ASP A 139 -0.99 -0.34 -9.91
C ASP A 139 -0.14 -1.03 -10.98
N ARG A 140 0.98 -1.60 -10.54
CA ARG A 140 1.83 -2.42 -11.39
C ARG A 140 1.22 -3.80 -11.40
N ARG A 141 0.58 -4.14 -12.52
CA ARG A 141 0.21 -5.52 -12.83
C ARG A 141 1.50 -6.34 -12.78
N ASP A 142 1.61 -7.23 -11.80
CA ASP A 142 2.72 -8.16 -11.77
C ASP A 142 2.65 -9.01 -13.05
N ARG A 143 3.71 -8.93 -13.84
CA ARG A 143 3.89 -9.72 -15.07
C ARG A 143 5.07 -10.68 -14.91
N SER A 144 5.29 -11.15 -13.69
CA SER A 144 6.27 -12.19 -13.36
C SER A 144 6.10 -13.44 -14.24
N ASP A 145 4.87 -13.77 -14.63
CA ASP A 145 4.54 -14.81 -15.61
C ASP A 145 5.29 -14.67 -16.94
N ARG A 146 5.60 -13.43 -17.36
CA ARG A 146 6.27 -13.13 -18.63
C ARG A 146 7.78 -12.87 -18.50
N TYR A 147 8.36 -12.96 -17.30
CA TYR A 147 9.79 -12.68 -17.12
C TYR A 147 10.67 -13.59 -17.96
N HIS A 148 10.27 -14.85 -18.12
CA HIS A 148 10.98 -15.80 -18.96
C HIS A 148 11.10 -15.32 -20.43
N GLU A 149 10.06 -14.70 -20.97
CA GLU A 149 10.07 -14.16 -22.35
C GLU A 149 10.98 -12.94 -22.46
N TYR A 150 10.92 -12.05 -21.46
CA TYR A 150 11.73 -10.84 -21.40
C TYR A 150 13.22 -11.21 -21.32
N LEU A 151 13.57 -12.08 -20.38
CA LEU A 151 14.94 -12.56 -20.20
C LEU A 151 15.45 -13.32 -21.42
N ARG A 152 14.60 -14.08 -22.12
CA ARG A 152 15.00 -14.72 -23.38
C ARG A 152 15.38 -13.71 -24.47
N ALA A 153 14.65 -12.59 -24.58
CA ALA A 153 15.01 -11.52 -25.50
C ALA A 153 16.34 -10.84 -25.10
N TRP A 154 16.59 -10.67 -23.80
CA TRP A 154 17.87 -10.20 -23.26
C TRP A 154 19.02 -11.14 -23.59
N ASP A 155 18.85 -12.44 -23.33
CA ASP A 155 19.88 -13.46 -23.52
C ASP A 155 20.38 -13.48 -24.97
N LEU A 156 19.46 -13.49 -25.93
CA LEU A 156 19.82 -13.44 -27.35
C LEU A 156 20.46 -12.10 -27.76
N ARG A 157 19.96 -10.99 -27.22
CA ARG A 157 20.40 -9.63 -27.59
C ARG A 157 21.78 -9.29 -27.03
N GLU A 158 22.05 -9.72 -25.81
CA GLU A 158 23.30 -9.45 -25.10
C GLU A 158 24.29 -10.63 -25.18
N GLY A 159 23.91 -11.74 -25.81
CA GLY A 159 24.74 -12.95 -25.87
C GLY A 159 24.94 -13.58 -24.50
N TRP A 160 23.97 -13.48 -23.59
CA TRP A 160 24.05 -14.10 -22.28
C TRP A 160 23.64 -15.57 -22.35
N ARG A 161 24.53 -16.47 -21.92
CA ARG A 161 24.28 -17.91 -21.91
C ARG A 161 25.10 -18.56 -20.80
N ALA A 162 24.52 -19.54 -20.12
CA ALA A 162 25.20 -20.32 -19.08
C ALA A 162 25.91 -19.47 -18.00
N GLY A 163 25.32 -18.32 -17.64
CA GLY A 163 25.84 -17.44 -16.58
C GLY A 163 26.98 -16.52 -17.01
N THR A 164 27.28 -16.39 -18.32
CA THR A 164 28.31 -15.46 -18.81
C THR A 164 27.92 -14.82 -20.15
N TYR A 165 28.63 -13.76 -20.52
CA TYR A 165 28.44 -13.06 -21.79
C TYR A 165 29.35 -13.60 -22.88
N HIS A 166 28.74 -14.13 -23.94
CA HIS A 166 29.37 -14.58 -25.17
C HIS A 166 29.18 -13.53 -26.27
N ARG A 167 30.13 -12.60 -26.39
CA ARG A 167 30.10 -11.49 -27.37
C ARG A 167 29.82 -11.94 -28.82
N PRO A 168 30.41 -13.04 -29.34
CA PRO A 168 30.13 -13.50 -30.71
C PRO A 168 28.69 -13.97 -30.93
N GLU A 169 27.96 -14.31 -29.85
CA GLU A 169 26.57 -14.76 -29.92
C GLU A 169 25.56 -13.61 -29.82
N GLU A 170 26.02 -12.35 -29.68
CA GLU A 170 25.14 -11.18 -29.67
C GLU A 170 24.36 -11.04 -30.98
N LYS A 171 23.03 -10.89 -30.86
CA LYS A 171 22.13 -10.70 -32.01
C LYS A 171 21.58 -9.30 -32.09
N THR A 172 21.34 -8.80 -33.29
CA THR A 172 20.52 -7.61 -33.53
C THR A 172 19.08 -7.84 -33.09
N LEU A 173 18.33 -6.78 -32.75
CA LEU A 173 16.89 -6.91 -32.46
C LEU A 173 16.12 -7.58 -33.61
N LYS A 174 16.58 -7.38 -34.86
CA LYS A 174 16.01 -8.01 -36.05
C LYS A 174 16.26 -9.52 -36.08
N GLU A 175 17.47 -9.95 -35.73
CA GLU A 175 17.81 -11.38 -35.62
C GLU A 175 17.09 -12.03 -34.44
N THR A 176 17.04 -11.36 -33.27
CA THR A 176 16.27 -11.82 -32.11
C THR A 176 14.78 -11.96 -32.45
N ALA A 177 14.18 -11.00 -33.18
CA ALA A 177 12.80 -11.08 -33.64
C ALA A 177 12.56 -12.27 -34.59
N LYS A 178 13.49 -12.52 -35.52
CA LYS A 178 13.42 -13.68 -36.42
C LYS A 178 13.47 -14.99 -35.66
N GLU A 179 14.35 -15.11 -34.66
CA GLU A 179 14.54 -16.33 -33.89
C GLU A 179 13.41 -16.62 -32.91
N LEU A 180 12.87 -15.59 -32.27
CA LEU A 180 11.71 -15.73 -31.40
C LEU A 180 10.39 -15.85 -32.18
N ALA A 181 10.40 -15.66 -33.50
CA ALA A 181 9.21 -15.57 -34.34
C ALA A 181 8.19 -14.53 -33.83
N LEU A 182 8.69 -13.37 -33.38
CA LEU A 182 7.89 -12.27 -32.82
C LEU A 182 8.04 -10.99 -33.66
N PRO A 183 7.02 -10.11 -33.66
CA PRO A 183 7.16 -8.78 -34.25
C PRO A 183 8.34 -8.00 -33.63
N LEU A 184 9.06 -7.23 -34.45
CA LEU A 184 10.22 -6.45 -34.01
C LEU A 184 9.89 -5.53 -32.81
N GLN A 185 8.73 -4.89 -32.83
CA GLN A 185 8.28 -4.03 -31.74
C GLN A 185 8.08 -4.80 -30.43
N THR A 186 7.56 -6.03 -30.51
CA THR A 186 7.39 -6.89 -29.34
C THR A 186 8.73 -7.26 -28.72
N VAL A 187 9.71 -7.65 -29.54
CA VAL A 187 11.06 -7.96 -29.06
C VAL A 187 11.75 -6.73 -28.47
N HIS A 188 11.57 -5.56 -29.07
CA HIS A 188 12.06 -4.31 -28.48
C HIS A 188 11.47 -4.07 -27.09
N ASN A 189 10.15 -4.25 -26.93
CA ASN A 189 9.47 -4.08 -25.64
C ASN A 189 9.89 -5.14 -24.61
N HIS A 190 10.05 -6.40 -25.03
CA HIS A 190 10.56 -7.49 -24.20
C HIS A 190 11.97 -7.19 -23.70
N TYR A 191 12.86 -6.79 -24.61
CA TYR A 191 14.23 -6.40 -24.26
C TYR A 191 14.26 -5.20 -23.31
N ALA A 192 13.45 -4.16 -23.54
CA ALA A 192 13.36 -3.01 -22.65
C ALA A 192 12.86 -3.39 -21.25
N SER A 193 11.89 -4.30 -21.16
CA SER A 193 11.38 -4.84 -19.90
C SER A 193 12.44 -5.67 -19.17
N ALA A 194 13.17 -6.50 -19.91
CA ALA A 194 14.28 -7.29 -19.37
C ALA A 194 15.42 -6.41 -18.85
N PHE A 195 15.78 -5.37 -19.59
CA PHE A 195 16.76 -4.37 -19.15
C PHE A 195 16.33 -3.75 -17.83
N GLN A 196 15.06 -3.36 -17.70
CA GLN A 196 14.53 -2.81 -16.45
C GLN A 196 14.55 -3.83 -15.30
N LEU A 197 14.27 -5.11 -15.56
CA LEU A 197 14.33 -6.15 -14.55
C LEU A 197 15.77 -6.40 -14.06
N VAL A 198 16.75 -6.42 -14.97
CA VAL A 198 18.15 -6.69 -14.64
C VAL A 198 18.86 -5.47 -14.05
N ILE A 199 18.60 -4.28 -14.58
CA ILE A 199 19.31 -3.04 -14.23
C ILE A 199 18.54 -2.21 -13.18
N GLY A 200 17.23 -2.44 -13.01
CA GLY A 200 16.37 -1.67 -12.10
C GLY A 200 15.83 -0.35 -12.67
N HIS A 201 16.16 -0.02 -13.93
CA HIS A 201 15.81 1.26 -14.56
C HIS A 201 15.29 1.07 -16.00
N PRO A 202 14.37 1.94 -16.49
CA PRO A 202 13.91 1.88 -17.87
C PRO A 202 15.06 1.93 -18.87
N TYR A 203 14.96 1.16 -19.95
CA TYR A 203 15.98 1.14 -20.99
C TYR A 203 16.13 2.51 -21.66
N SER A 204 17.37 2.99 -21.71
CA SER A 204 17.81 4.01 -22.65
C SER A 204 19.18 3.64 -23.23
N PRO A 205 19.49 4.04 -24.48
CA PRO A 205 20.82 3.85 -25.06
C PRO A 205 21.96 4.43 -24.19
N GLU A 206 21.73 5.59 -23.59
CA GLU A 206 22.70 6.26 -22.71
C GLU A 206 22.99 5.42 -21.47
N LEU A 207 21.92 4.91 -20.82
CA LEU A 207 22.07 4.09 -19.63
C LEU A 207 22.70 2.75 -19.96
N TRP A 208 22.38 2.17 -21.12
CA TRP A 208 23.05 0.96 -21.60
C TRP A 208 24.56 1.19 -21.76
N ILE A 209 24.99 2.31 -22.35
CA ILE A 209 26.41 2.64 -22.46
C ILE A 209 27.06 2.81 -21.09
N ARG A 210 26.38 3.49 -20.16
CA ARG A 210 26.90 3.70 -18.81
C ARG A 210 27.05 2.39 -18.03
N THR A 211 26.13 1.45 -18.20
CA THR A 211 26.08 0.20 -17.42
C THR A 211 26.85 -0.93 -18.08
N LEU A 212 26.59 -1.19 -19.37
CA LEU A 212 27.17 -2.30 -20.13
C LEU A 212 28.24 -1.86 -21.12
N GLY A 213 28.26 -0.59 -21.53
CA GLY A 213 29.17 -0.10 -22.56
C GLY A 213 30.64 -0.28 -22.21
N CYS A 214 31.05 -0.01 -20.96
CA CYS A 214 32.44 -0.26 -20.55
C CYS A 214 32.83 -1.74 -20.72
N TYR A 215 31.94 -2.66 -20.35
CA TYR A 215 32.20 -4.10 -20.48
C TYR A 215 32.13 -4.58 -21.94
N LYS A 216 31.21 -4.04 -22.75
CA LYS A 216 30.94 -4.50 -24.11
C LYS A 216 31.81 -3.83 -25.18
N LEU A 217 32.27 -2.61 -24.93
CA LEU A 217 33.04 -1.79 -25.88
C LEU A 217 34.53 -1.69 -25.53
N SER A 218 34.94 -2.10 -24.32
CA SER A 218 36.37 -2.19 -24.03
C SER A 218 36.95 -3.49 -24.58
N GLY A 219 38.13 -3.37 -25.20
CA GLY A 219 38.98 -4.53 -25.52
C GLY A 219 39.56 -5.20 -24.27
N LEU A 220 39.30 -4.68 -23.06
CA LEU A 220 39.87 -5.14 -21.81
C LEU A 220 39.48 -6.58 -21.43
N VAL A 221 38.34 -7.06 -21.93
CA VAL A 221 37.81 -8.40 -21.60
C VAL A 221 37.99 -9.39 -22.76
N SER A 222 38.15 -8.90 -23.99
CA SER A 222 38.39 -9.73 -25.18
C SER A 222 38.81 -8.85 -26.36
N ASP A 223 39.76 -9.36 -27.16
CA ASP A 223 40.30 -8.69 -28.34
C ASP A 223 39.26 -8.45 -29.45
N GLU A 224 38.16 -9.22 -29.46
CA GLU A 224 37.10 -9.06 -30.45
C GLU A 224 35.91 -8.27 -29.88
N LEU A 225 35.70 -7.08 -30.45
CA LEU A 225 34.51 -6.27 -30.22
C LEU A 225 33.37 -6.79 -31.09
N ALA A 226 32.26 -7.18 -30.45
CA ALA A 226 31.06 -7.59 -31.18
C ALA A 226 30.58 -6.46 -32.11
N ALA A 227 30.45 -6.75 -33.40
CA ALA A 227 29.99 -5.80 -34.41
C ALA A 227 28.60 -5.21 -34.06
N VAL A 228 27.77 -6.00 -33.38
CA VAL A 228 26.43 -5.61 -32.93
C VAL A 228 26.48 -4.51 -31.86
N SER A 229 27.35 -4.65 -30.86
CA SER A 229 27.52 -3.66 -29.79
C SER A 229 27.98 -2.30 -30.33
N ARG A 230 28.84 -2.28 -31.35
CA ARG A 230 29.31 -1.03 -32.00
C ARG A 230 28.25 -0.28 -32.78
N ARG A 231 27.17 -0.96 -33.20
CA ARG A 231 26.08 -0.37 -34.00
C ARG A 231 24.91 0.11 -33.15
N ARG A 232 25.00 0.01 -31.82
CA ARG A 232 23.93 0.49 -30.94
C ARG A 232 23.82 2.01 -31.01
N PRO A 233 22.59 2.56 -30.94
CA PRO A 233 22.42 4.00 -30.75
C PRO A 233 23.18 4.44 -29.49
N ILE A 234 23.82 5.61 -29.55
CA ILE A 234 24.50 6.20 -28.38
C ILE A 234 23.54 7.12 -27.62
N GLN A 235 22.58 7.69 -28.34
CA GLN A 235 21.58 8.59 -27.80
C GLN A 235 20.18 8.14 -28.23
N SER A 236 19.23 8.34 -27.33
CA SER A 236 17.81 8.27 -27.58
C SER A 236 17.44 9.25 -28.69
N LYS A 237 16.52 8.85 -29.57
CA LYS A 237 15.98 9.80 -30.56
C LYS A 237 15.22 10.89 -29.80
N THR A 238 15.59 12.15 -30.02
CA THR A 238 14.82 13.28 -29.51
C THR A 238 13.42 13.22 -30.13
N THR A 239 12.40 13.02 -29.29
CA THR A 239 11.01 13.13 -29.71
C THR A 239 10.82 14.59 -30.12
N ARG A 240 10.61 14.85 -31.41
CA ARG A 240 10.29 16.20 -31.89
C ARG A 240 8.90 16.53 -31.38
N ASP A 241 8.76 17.66 -30.69
CA ASP A 241 7.44 18.17 -30.31
C ASP A 241 6.58 18.25 -31.57
N VAL A 242 5.47 17.51 -31.54
CA VAL A 242 4.48 17.55 -32.61
C VAL A 242 3.75 18.87 -32.42
N PRO A 243 3.81 19.80 -33.39
CA PRO A 243 3.11 21.07 -33.27
C PRO A 243 1.62 20.83 -33.01
N GLU A 244 1.02 21.61 -32.09
CA GLU A 244 -0.40 21.51 -31.74
C GLU A 244 -1.34 21.63 -32.96
N SER A 245 -0.85 22.25 -34.05
CA SER A 245 -1.55 22.35 -35.33
C SER A 245 -1.84 21.00 -36.02
N VAL A 246 -1.26 19.89 -35.55
CA VAL A 246 -1.50 18.53 -36.08
C VAL A 246 -2.58 17.77 -35.30
N VAL A 247 -2.91 18.19 -34.06
CA VAL A 247 -3.80 17.45 -33.16
C VAL A 247 -5.17 18.12 -33.00
N SER A 248 -5.32 19.37 -33.42
CA SER A 248 -6.63 20.04 -33.40
C SER A 248 -7.50 19.55 -34.57
N PRO A 249 -8.60 18.80 -34.33
CA PRO A 249 -9.62 18.62 -35.33
C PRO A 249 -10.26 19.99 -35.59
N SER A 250 -9.92 20.60 -36.73
CA SER A 250 -10.65 21.76 -37.25
C SER A 250 -12.08 21.34 -37.57
N GLY A 251 -12.98 21.58 -36.62
CA GLY A 251 -14.42 21.62 -36.87
C GLY A 251 -15.25 20.81 -35.88
N ALA A 252 -15.82 21.50 -34.89
CA ALA A 252 -17.28 21.54 -34.69
C ALA A 252 -17.61 22.37 -33.45
N ASP A 253 -18.28 23.49 -33.69
CA ASP A 253 -19.05 24.26 -32.72
C ASP A 253 -19.99 23.35 -31.90
N GLY A 254 -20.04 23.53 -30.58
CA GLY A 254 -20.92 22.70 -29.75
C GLY A 254 -20.88 22.93 -28.25
N ALA A 255 -21.15 24.16 -27.80
CA ALA A 255 -22.01 24.51 -26.66
C ALA A 255 -21.99 23.72 -25.31
N ARG A 256 -21.91 24.51 -24.22
CA ARG A 256 -22.52 24.36 -22.87
C ARG A 256 -21.79 23.50 -21.81
N GLY A 257 -21.05 24.19 -20.94
CA GLY A 257 -21.53 24.67 -19.63
C GLY A 257 -21.83 23.68 -18.47
N ARG A 258 -21.31 24.07 -17.28
CA ARG A 258 -21.52 23.57 -15.89
C ARG A 258 -20.52 22.47 -15.47
N SER A 259 -19.88 22.49 -14.31
CA SER A 259 -20.23 23.04 -12.98
C SER A 259 -18.93 23.31 -12.19
N ALA A 260 -18.74 24.49 -11.61
CA ALA A 260 -19.08 24.86 -10.23
C ALA A 260 -18.18 24.18 -9.18
N GLY A 261 -17.28 25.00 -8.62
CA GLY A 261 -16.25 24.64 -7.67
C GLY A 261 -16.77 24.38 -6.26
N LEU A 262 -15.92 23.62 -5.58
CA LEU A 262 -15.92 23.15 -4.21
C LEU A 262 -15.87 24.31 -3.21
N VAL A 263 -16.83 24.39 -2.28
CA VAL A 263 -16.67 25.08 -0.99
C VAL A 263 -17.39 24.24 0.07
N GLY A 264 -16.63 23.74 1.04
CA GLY A 264 -17.11 22.96 2.17
C GLY A 264 -17.32 23.81 3.42
N LEU A 265 -18.08 23.22 4.36
CA LEU A 265 -17.90 23.23 5.83
C LEU A 265 -19.26 22.91 6.47
N ALA A 266 -19.40 21.69 7.00
CA ALA A 266 -20.40 21.36 7.98
C ALA A 266 -19.86 20.24 8.90
N ALA A 267 -19.73 20.60 10.17
CA ALA A 267 -19.38 19.80 11.35
C ALA A 267 -19.39 18.28 11.16
N SER A 268 -18.19 17.71 11.02
CA SER A 268 -17.93 16.31 11.26
C SER A 268 -17.51 16.14 12.72
N ASN A 269 -18.37 15.50 13.52
CA ASN A 269 -18.03 14.97 14.84
C ASN A 269 -17.49 13.54 14.66
N SER A 270 -16.53 13.33 13.75
CA SER A 270 -15.92 12.01 13.63
C SER A 270 -14.79 11.90 14.66
N LYS A 271 -14.69 10.75 15.32
CA LYS A 271 -13.56 10.47 16.24
C LYS A 271 -12.20 10.54 15.53
N GLN A 272 -12.20 10.48 14.19
CA GLN A 272 -11.02 10.61 13.35
C GLN A 272 -10.53 12.07 13.31
N ASP A 273 -11.44 13.04 13.29
CA ASP A 273 -11.12 14.48 13.33
C ASP A 273 -10.41 14.87 14.64
N VAL A 274 -10.73 14.18 15.75
CA VAL A 274 -10.08 14.40 17.05
C VAL A 274 -8.63 13.88 17.07
N VAL A 275 -8.34 12.78 16.38
CA VAL A 275 -6.99 12.22 16.30
C VAL A 275 -6.10 13.08 15.41
N GLU A 276 -6.61 13.55 14.26
CA GLU A 276 -5.90 14.47 13.38
C GLU A 276 -5.60 15.79 14.10
N LEU A 277 -6.59 16.37 14.77
CA LEU A 277 -6.40 17.58 15.58
C LEU A 277 -5.35 17.40 16.69
N LEU A 278 -5.31 16.23 17.33
CA LEU A 278 -4.33 15.92 18.37
C LEU A 278 -2.89 15.88 17.81
N LEU A 279 -2.71 15.30 16.61
CA LEU A 279 -1.41 15.26 15.93
C LEU A 279 -0.95 16.66 15.51
N ASP A 280 -1.87 17.49 15.02
CA ASP A 280 -1.58 18.87 14.65
C ASP A 280 -1.19 19.71 15.86
N VAL A 281 -1.93 19.59 16.97
CA VAL A 281 -1.58 20.26 18.24
C VAL A 281 -0.22 19.78 18.76
N LYS A 282 0.06 18.47 18.74
CA LYS A 282 1.36 17.93 19.14
C LYS A 282 2.49 18.51 18.32
N THR A 283 2.34 18.54 16.99
CA THR A 283 3.35 19.10 16.08
C THR A 283 3.66 20.56 16.41
N LEU A 284 2.63 21.38 16.66
CA LEU A 284 2.82 22.80 17.01
C LEU A 284 3.42 22.98 18.42
N VAL A 285 3.12 22.08 19.36
CA VAL A 285 3.77 22.06 20.68
C VAL A 285 5.26 21.73 20.56
N ASP A 286 5.61 20.73 19.75
CA ASP A 286 7.00 20.33 19.49
C ASP A 286 7.79 21.45 18.77
N GLU A 287 7.12 22.26 17.95
CA GLU A 287 7.66 23.49 17.36
C GLU A 287 7.82 24.66 18.34
N GLY A 288 7.39 24.50 19.60
CA GLY A 288 7.51 25.51 20.65
C GLY A 288 6.49 26.64 20.56
N LYS A 289 5.36 26.44 19.86
CA LYS A 289 4.28 27.44 19.78
C LYS A 289 3.58 27.64 21.12
N SER A 290 3.11 28.86 21.37
CA SER A 290 2.26 29.20 22.52
C SER A 290 0.82 28.75 22.32
N ASP A 291 0.05 28.61 23.40
CA ASP A 291 -1.35 28.14 23.33
C ASP A 291 -2.23 29.07 22.46
N ASP A 292 -2.02 30.39 22.55
CA ASP A 292 -2.71 31.38 21.70
C ASP A 292 -2.36 31.23 20.22
N GLU A 293 -1.10 30.94 19.89
CA GLU A 293 -0.66 30.69 18.51
C GLU A 293 -1.25 29.39 17.95
N ILE A 294 -1.35 28.34 18.78
CA ILE A 294 -1.94 27.06 18.41
C ILE A 294 -3.45 27.23 18.18
N ILE A 295 -4.14 27.94 19.07
CA ILE A 295 -5.58 28.25 18.93
C ILE A 295 -5.84 29.03 17.65
N ALA A 296 -5.02 30.03 17.36
CA ALA A 296 -5.15 30.82 16.14
C ALA A 296 -4.83 30.02 14.87
N ALA A 297 -3.78 29.18 14.89
CA ALA A 297 -3.36 28.40 13.73
C ALA A 297 -4.36 27.30 13.34
N LEU A 298 -5.01 26.69 14.33
CA LEU A 298 -5.99 25.61 14.13
C LEU A 298 -7.45 26.09 14.19
N GLU A 299 -7.66 27.41 14.23
CA GLU A 299 -8.99 28.05 14.33
C GLU A 299 -9.85 27.48 15.47
N LEU A 300 -9.22 27.17 16.61
CA LEU A 300 -9.89 26.55 17.76
C LEU A 300 -10.65 27.57 18.62
N SER A 301 -11.58 27.06 19.41
CA SER A 301 -12.22 27.87 20.45
C SER A 301 -11.21 28.21 21.57
N PRO A 302 -11.31 29.39 22.22
CA PRO A 302 -10.51 29.72 23.40
C PRO A 302 -10.64 28.71 24.55
N SER A 303 -11.70 27.89 24.59
CA SER A 303 -11.82 26.81 25.58
C SER A 303 -10.87 25.63 25.34
N ALA A 304 -10.14 25.59 24.21
CA ALA A 304 -9.20 24.52 23.88
C ALA A 304 -7.90 24.56 24.69
N VAL A 305 -7.69 25.59 25.53
CA VAL A 305 -6.48 25.74 26.36
C VAL A 305 -6.23 24.52 27.24
N GLU A 306 -7.28 23.94 27.83
CA GLU A 306 -7.15 22.74 28.68
C GLU A 306 -6.67 21.53 27.87
N PHE A 307 -7.16 21.37 26.64
CA PHE A 307 -6.74 20.31 25.73
C PHE A 307 -5.27 20.48 25.32
N ILE A 308 -4.86 21.69 24.93
CA ILE A 308 -3.48 21.99 24.53
C ILE A 308 -2.53 21.79 25.72
N SER A 309 -2.92 22.25 26.91
CA SER A 309 -2.16 22.06 28.15
C SER A 309 -1.96 20.58 28.46
N ALA A 310 -3.00 19.76 28.26
CA ALA A 310 -2.90 18.32 28.46
C ALA A 310 -1.96 17.66 27.45
N VAL A 311 -2.03 18.03 26.16
CA VAL A 311 -1.08 17.52 25.14
C VAL A 311 0.35 17.90 25.50
N ARG A 312 0.59 19.15 25.91
CA ARG A 312 1.93 19.66 26.31
C ARG A 312 2.49 18.93 27.52
N ALA A 313 1.65 18.61 28.51
CA ALA A 313 2.05 17.86 29.68
C ALA A 313 2.48 16.40 29.38
N HIS A 314 2.05 15.85 28.24
CA HIS A 314 2.39 14.51 27.78
C HIS A 314 3.46 14.48 26.66
N ALA A 315 3.86 15.64 26.13
CA ALA A 315 4.92 15.77 25.12
C ALA A 315 6.31 16.00 25.73
N LEU A 316 6.37 16.41 27.00
CA LEU A 316 7.60 16.58 27.80
C LEU A 316 7.90 15.33 28.64
#